data_AF-A0A5R9ASY0-F1
#
_entry.id   AF-A0A5R9ASY0-F1
#
_cell.length_a   1.000
_cell.length_b   1.000
_cell.length_c   1.000
_cell.angle_alpha   90.00
_cell.angle_beta   90.00
_cell.angle_gamma   90.00
#
_symmetry.space_group_name_H-M   'P 1'
#
loop_
_entity.id
_entity.type
_entity.pdbx_description
1 polymer ?
#
loop_
_entity_poly.entity_id
_entity_poly.type
_entity_poly.pdbx_seq_one_letter_code
_entity_poly.pdbx_strand_id
1 'polypeptide(L)'
;MIVPRKLTLREIDDEVFLVNYLVDKFNEILVKAYVNAEIKLKENQKKIITFKYGNQSEIKFTVKKPEIQMYFSNEVGVSLAILIDSEIQMVTFSRVISGKTGFSEKFALSLQKMDISHLPKGTIEVKILLDYSSIELLVNEGQ
;
A
#
# COMPACT_ATOMS: atom_id res chain seq x y z
N MET A 1 16.26 0.94 7.73
CA MET A 1 16.49 1.38 6.33
C MET A 1 15.26 0.97 5.55
N ILE A 2 14.79 1.80 4.61
CA ILE A 2 13.73 1.42 3.67
C ILE A 2 14.30 0.57 2.53
N VAL A 3 13.45 -0.13 1.78
CA VAL A 3 13.92 -0.89 0.61
C VAL A 3 14.54 0.05 -0.44
N PRO A 4 15.70 -0.28 -1.04
CA PRO A 4 16.36 0.56 -2.04
C PRO A 4 15.45 0.90 -3.24
N ARG A 5 15.46 2.17 -3.65
CA ARG A 5 14.60 2.70 -4.71
C ARG A 5 15.39 3.35 -5.83
N LYS A 6 14.90 3.21 -7.06
CA LYS A 6 15.24 4.04 -8.19
C LYS A 6 14.39 5.30 -8.12
N LEU A 7 15.04 6.47 -8.21
CA LEU A 7 14.39 7.77 -8.23
C LEU A 7 14.45 8.34 -9.64
N THR A 8 13.31 8.82 -10.14
CA THR A 8 13.19 9.43 -11.47
C THR A 8 12.26 10.63 -11.41
N LEU A 9 12.49 11.63 -12.27
CA LEU A 9 11.53 12.70 -12.50
C LEU A 9 10.63 12.31 -13.68
N ARG A 10 9.32 12.47 -13.54
CA ARG A 10 8.34 12.29 -14.63
C ARG A 10 7.46 13.53 -14.72
N GLU A 11 7.12 13.92 -15.94
CA GLU A 11 6.15 14.97 -16.20
C GLU A 11 4.74 14.34 -16.25
N ILE A 12 3.82 14.86 -15.46
CA ILE A 12 2.44 14.40 -15.30
C ILE A 12 1.55 15.63 -15.19
N ASP A 13 0.56 15.78 -16.08
CA ASP A 13 -0.33 16.94 -16.13
C ASP A 13 0.42 18.30 -16.12
N ASP A 14 1.47 18.41 -16.94
CA ASP A 14 2.35 19.59 -17.06
C ASP A 14 3.14 19.95 -15.78
N GLU A 15 3.19 19.06 -14.80
CA GLU A 15 3.98 19.19 -13.56
C GLU A 15 5.05 18.10 -13.45
N VAL A 16 6.17 18.41 -12.79
CA VAL A 16 7.28 17.47 -12.60
C VAL A 16 7.19 16.79 -11.24
N PHE A 17 7.01 15.47 -11.25
CA PHE A 17 6.91 14.64 -10.05
C PHE A 17 8.16 13.80 -9.81
N LEU A 18 8.52 13.63 -8.54
CA LEU A 18 9.48 12.62 -8.11
C LEU A 18 8.79 11.26 -8.00
N VAL A 19 9.12 10.37 -8.92
CA VAL A 19 8.64 8.98 -8.92
C VAL A 19 9.73 8.08 -8.32
N ASN A 20 9.32 7.19 -7.42
CA ASN A 20 10.22 6.33 -6.68
C ASN A 20 9.74 4.88 -6.66
N TYR A 21 10.52 3.97 -7.25
CA TYR A 21 10.13 2.56 -7.35
C TYR A 21 11.26 1.63 -6.95
N LEU A 22 10.94 0.37 -6.65
CA LEU A 22 11.95 -0.61 -6.20
C LEU A 22 12.99 -0.86 -7.28
N VAL A 23 14.24 -1.08 -6.87
CA VAL A 23 15.30 -1.51 -7.81
C VAL A 23 14.99 -2.89 -8.38
N ASP A 24 15.35 -3.14 -9.64
CA ASP A 24 14.98 -4.37 -10.36
C ASP A 24 15.45 -5.66 -9.65
N LYS A 25 16.61 -5.58 -8.99
CA LYS A 25 17.18 -6.69 -8.19
C LYS A 25 16.27 -7.16 -7.06
N PHE A 26 15.35 -6.32 -6.58
CA PHE A 26 14.37 -6.73 -5.57
C PHE A 26 13.51 -7.89 -6.07
N ASN A 27 13.25 -7.98 -7.37
CA ASN A 27 12.44 -9.07 -7.93
C ASN A 27 13.15 -10.44 -7.87
N GLU A 28 14.48 -10.46 -7.76
CA GLU A 28 15.28 -11.70 -7.72
C GLU A 28 15.12 -12.47 -6.41
N ILE A 29 14.68 -11.81 -5.34
CA ILE A 29 14.48 -12.41 -4.01
C ILE A 29 13.01 -12.82 -3.76
N LEU A 30 12.12 -12.59 -4.73
CA LEU A 30 10.69 -12.89 -4.59
C LEU A 30 10.38 -14.33 -4.97
N VAL A 31 9.54 -14.97 -4.17
CA VAL A 31 8.95 -16.28 -4.46
C VAL A 31 7.43 -16.13 -4.55
N LYS A 32 6.84 -16.57 -5.67
CA LYS A 32 5.39 -16.51 -5.86
C LYS A 32 4.68 -17.36 -4.81
N ALA A 33 3.91 -16.71 -3.94
CA ALA A 33 3.08 -17.38 -2.93
C ALA A 33 1.64 -17.62 -3.42
N TYR A 34 1.09 -16.67 -4.17
CA TYR A 34 -0.27 -16.70 -4.71
C TYR A 34 -0.26 -16.27 -6.18
N VAL A 35 -1.09 -16.91 -6.99
CA VAL A 35 -1.31 -16.57 -8.40
C VAL A 35 -2.81 -16.52 -8.64
N ASN A 36 -3.52 -15.63 -7.94
CA ASN A 36 -4.95 -15.42 -8.18
C ASN A 36 -5.11 -14.39 -9.29
N ALA A 37 -5.84 -14.75 -10.35
CA ALA A 37 -5.93 -13.94 -11.57
C ALA A 37 -6.81 -12.68 -11.42
N GLU A 38 -7.84 -12.72 -10.57
CA GLU A 38 -8.75 -11.60 -10.36
C GLU A 38 -9.57 -11.80 -9.07
N ILE A 39 -9.72 -10.77 -8.24
CA ILE A 39 -10.66 -10.77 -7.11
C ILE A 39 -11.75 -9.76 -7.43
N LYS A 40 -12.97 -10.26 -7.65
CA LYS A 40 -14.15 -9.41 -7.82
C LYS A 40 -14.76 -9.14 -6.46
N LEU A 41 -14.74 -7.88 -6.05
CA LEU A 41 -15.43 -7.39 -4.85
C LEU A 41 -16.68 -6.62 -5.26
N LYS A 42 -17.80 -6.94 -4.61
CA LYS A 42 -18.99 -6.07 -4.60
C LYS A 42 -18.79 -4.96 -3.58
N GLU A 43 -19.62 -3.93 -3.67
CA GLU A 43 -19.68 -2.87 -2.67
C GLU A 43 -19.84 -3.47 -1.26
N ASN A 44 -19.06 -2.95 -0.30
CA ASN A 44 -19.02 -3.39 1.09
C ASN A 44 -18.62 -4.87 1.31
N GLN A 45 -18.21 -5.58 0.26
CA GLN A 45 -17.76 -6.96 0.37
C GLN A 45 -16.34 -7.03 0.92
N LYS A 46 -16.17 -7.80 1.99
CA LYS A 46 -14.85 -8.11 2.54
C LYS A 46 -14.37 -9.45 2.02
N LYS A 47 -13.09 -9.51 1.64
CA LYS A 47 -12.39 -10.75 1.33
C LYS A 47 -11.17 -10.85 2.23
N ILE A 48 -11.09 -11.94 2.99
CA ILE A 48 -9.93 -12.25 3.82
C ILE A 48 -8.95 -13.06 2.97
N ILE A 49 -7.68 -12.63 3.00
CA ILE A 49 -6.57 -13.32 2.37
C ILE A 49 -5.56 -13.63 3.48
N THR A 50 -5.37 -14.91 3.77
CA THR A 50 -4.32 -15.35 4.69
C THR A 50 -2.99 -15.35 3.94
N PHE A 51 -1.93 -14.77 4.52
CA PHE A 51 -0.61 -14.75 3.89
C PHE A 51 0.22 -15.98 4.27
N LYS A 52 0.64 -16.77 3.26
CA LYS A 52 1.52 -17.94 3.44
C LYS A 52 2.81 -17.63 4.22
N TYR A 53 3.43 -16.48 3.95
CA TYR A 53 4.70 -16.07 4.56
C TYR A 53 4.54 -14.91 5.56
N GLY A 54 3.31 -14.62 6.01
CA GLY A 54 3.04 -13.61 7.03
C GLY A 54 3.63 -12.23 6.72
N ASN A 55 4.33 -11.67 7.70
CA ASN A 55 4.89 -10.31 7.66
C ASN A 55 6.18 -10.18 6.83
N GLN A 56 6.45 -11.08 5.89
CA GLN A 56 7.55 -10.95 4.92
C GLN A 56 7.01 -11.22 3.52
N SER A 57 6.27 -10.25 2.98
CA SER A 57 5.48 -10.45 1.76
C SER A 57 5.48 -9.20 0.89
N GLU A 58 5.56 -9.40 -0.43
CA GLU A 58 5.07 -8.42 -1.40
C GLU A 58 3.61 -8.74 -1.74
N ILE A 59 2.77 -7.71 -1.72
CA ILE A 59 1.40 -7.76 -2.21
C ILE A 59 1.31 -6.78 -3.37
N LYS A 60 1.10 -7.32 -4.58
CA LYS A 60 1.02 -6.54 -5.81
C LYS A 60 -0.28 -6.86 -6.54
N PHE A 61 -1.06 -5.84 -6.85
CA PHE A 61 -2.29 -5.97 -7.63
C PHE A 61 -2.61 -4.68 -8.39
N THR A 62 -3.60 -4.74 -9.28
CA THR A 62 -4.11 -3.59 -10.01
C THR A 62 -5.59 -3.36 -9.71
N VAL A 63 -6.03 -2.11 -9.66
CA VAL A 63 -7.43 -1.75 -9.36
C VAL A 63 -7.94 -0.67 -10.32
N LYS A 64 -9.17 -0.84 -10.83
CA LYS A 64 -9.81 0.03 -11.86
C LYS A 64 -10.55 1.26 -11.28
N LYS A 65 -10.84 1.25 -9.99
CA LYS A 65 -11.47 2.34 -9.23
C LYS A 65 -10.81 2.33 -7.86
N PRO A 66 -9.99 3.33 -7.50
CA PRO A 66 -9.14 3.24 -6.32
C PRO A 66 -9.88 3.19 -4.99
N GLU A 67 -11.22 3.17 -4.94
CA GLU A 67 -11.96 3.07 -3.68
C GLU A 67 -11.82 1.68 -3.07
N ILE A 68 -10.78 1.51 -2.25
CA ILE A 68 -10.46 0.26 -1.60
C ILE A 68 -9.97 0.51 -0.18
N GLN A 69 -10.50 -0.29 0.74
CA GLN A 69 -10.03 -0.36 2.11
C GLN A 69 -9.33 -1.69 2.36
N MET A 70 -8.10 -1.61 2.84
CA MET A 70 -7.26 -2.75 3.17
C MET A 70 -6.97 -2.75 4.66
N TYR A 71 -7.09 -3.92 5.27
CA TYR A 71 -6.79 -4.14 6.68
C TYR A 71 -5.73 -5.22 6.81
N PHE A 72 -4.65 -4.88 7.52
CA PHE A 72 -3.64 -5.82 7.95
C PHE A 72 -3.90 -6.13 9.41
N SER A 73 -4.45 -7.29 9.71
CA SER A 73 -4.83 -7.67 11.07
C SER A 73 -4.25 -9.02 11.46
N ASN A 74 -4.20 -9.26 12.77
CA ASN A 74 -3.83 -10.54 13.35
C ASN A 74 -4.93 -11.06 14.28
N GLU A 75 -4.70 -12.24 14.85
CA GLU A 75 -5.68 -12.93 15.71
C GLU A 75 -5.94 -12.23 17.04
N VAL A 76 -5.04 -11.34 17.48
CA VAL A 76 -5.19 -10.59 18.74
C VAL A 76 -5.92 -9.25 18.56
N GLY A 77 -6.52 -9.01 17.39
CA GLY A 77 -7.35 -7.83 17.11
C GLY A 77 -6.58 -6.54 16.83
N VAL A 78 -5.24 -6.63 16.73
CA VAL A 78 -4.38 -5.52 16.30
C VAL A 78 -4.52 -5.34 14.79
N SER A 79 -4.57 -4.10 14.33
CA SER A 79 -4.70 -3.83 12.90
C SER A 79 -4.09 -2.52 12.42
N LEU A 80 -3.82 -2.50 11.13
CA LEU A 80 -3.41 -1.33 10.36
C LEU A 80 -4.35 -1.19 9.17
N ALA A 81 -4.80 0.04 8.92
CA ALA A 81 -5.77 0.32 7.86
C ALA A 81 -5.16 1.25 6.81
N ILE A 82 -5.39 0.90 5.54
CA ILE A 82 -5.10 1.75 4.38
C ILE A 82 -6.41 1.96 3.65
N LEU A 83 -6.78 3.21 3.41
CA LEU A 83 -7.90 3.58 2.56
C LEU A 83 -7.35 4.36 1.38
N ILE A 84 -7.65 3.91 0.18
CA ILE A 84 -7.47 4.69 -1.03
C ILE A 84 -8.85 5.22 -1.39
N ASP A 85 -9.01 6.53 -1.47
CA ASP A 85 -10.29 7.20 -1.67
C ASP A 85 -10.17 8.11 -2.90
N SER A 86 -10.81 7.69 -4.00
CA SER A 86 -10.82 8.44 -5.24
C SER A 86 -11.86 9.55 -5.28
N GLU A 87 -12.78 9.65 -4.33
CA GLU A 87 -13.71 10.78 -4.28
C GLU A 87 -13.02 12.03 -3.74
N ILE A 88 -12.27 11.87 -2.64
CA ILE A 88 -11.50 12.96 -2.04
C ILE A 88 -10.04 13.03 -2.53
N GLN A 89 -9.64 12.11 -3.42
CA GLN A 89 -8.30 12.02 -4.01
C GLN A 89 -7.18 11.87 -2.97
N MET A 90 -7.40 11.00 -1.97
CA MET A 90 -6.44 10.78 -0.89
C MET A 90 -6.24 9.30 -0.58
N VAL A 91 -5.00 8.94 -0.28
CA VAL A 91 -4.72 7.75 0.52
C VAL A 91 -4.60 8.14 1.98
N THR A 92 -5.23 7.38 2.85
CA THR A 92 -5.06 7.50 4.29
C THR A 92 -4.51 6.22 4.89
N PHE A 93 -3.62 6.39 5.86
CA PHE A 93 -2.93 5.29 6.51
C PHE A 93 -3.02 5.46 8.03
N SER A 94 -3.69 4.51 8.68
CA SER A 94 -3.96 4.51 10.12
C SER A 94 -3.23 3.37 10.81
N ARG A 95 -2.38 3.75 11.78
CA ARG A 95 -1.62 2.81 12.62
C ARG A 95 -1.98 2.91 14.11
N VAL A 96 -3.12 3.51 14.43
CA VAL A 96 -3.57 3.79 15.81
C VAL A 96 -3.57 2.54 16.69
N ILE A 97 -4.04 1.42 16.13
CA ILE A 97 -4.15 0.12 16.80
C ILE A 97 -3.22 -0.93 16.17
N SER A 98 -2.06 -0.51 15.63
CA SER A 98 -1.10 -1.37 14.92
C SER A 98 -0.16 -2.17 15.82
N GLY A 99 -0.32 -2.07 17.15
CA GLY A 99 0.43 -2.84 18.14
C GLY A 99 0.96 -1.94 19.24
N LYS A 100 2.28 -1.99 19.49
CA LYS A 100 2.93 -1.13 20.49
C LYS A 100 3.04 0.30 19.96
N THR A 101 2.17 1.19 20.42
CA THR A 101 2.14 2.60 19.98
C THR A 101 2.45 3.60 21.11
N GLY A 102 2.40 3.17 22.37
CA GLY A 102 2.51 4.05 23.55
C GLY A 102 3.90 4.61 23.86
N PHE A 103 4.91 4.33 23.03
CA PHE A 103 6.26 4.88 23.23
C PHE A 103 6.38 6.35 22.81
N SER A 104 5.43 6.86 22.02
CA SER A 104 5.37 8.26 21.63
C SER A 104 3.95 8.63 21.25
N GLU A 105 3.45 9.74 21.80
CA GLU A 105 2.16 10.29 21.43
C GLU A 105 2.07 10.56 19.92
N LYS A 106 3.15 11.10 19.33
CA LYS A 106 3.22 11.41 17.90
C LYS A 106 3.19 10.18 16.99
N PHE A 107 3.41 8.97 17.53
CA PHE A 107 3.44 7.78 16.70
C PHE A 107 2.04 7.43 16.17
N ALA A 108 1.05 7.34 17.05
CA ALA A 108 -0.30 6.92 16.68
C ALA A 108 -1.30 8.07 16.48
N LEU A 109 -0.95 9.31 16.83
CA LEU A 109 -1.89 10.43 16.78
C LEU A 109 -2.29 10.87 15.37
N SER A 110 -1.40 10.81 14.38
CA SER A 110 -1.69 11.35 13.05
C SER A 110 -2.04 10.25 12.04
N LEU A 111 -3.20 10.44 11.40
CA LEU A 111 -3.53 9.76 10.16
C LEU A 111 -2.57 10.27 9.08
N GLN A 112 -1.75 9.38 8.53
CA GLN A 112 -0.89 9.75 7.41
C GLN A 112 -1.75 9.87 6.16
N LYS A 113 -1.40 10.85 5.32
CA LYS A 113 -2.17 11.22 4.13
C LYS A 113 -1.21 11.37 2.94
N MET A 114 -1.66 10.93 1.77
CA MET A 114 -0.94 11.08 0.52
C MET A 114 -1.94 11.52 -0.55
N ASP A 115 -1.63 12.61 -1.24
CA ASP A 115 -2.42 13.13 -2.35
C ASP A 115 -2.29 12.21 -3.56
N ILE A 116 -3.41 11.89 -4.20
CA ILE A 116 -3.47 11.05 -5.40
C ILE A 116 -4.26 11.71 -6.53
N SER A 117 -4.47 13.03 -6.46
CA SER A 117 -5.20 13.81 -7.47
C SER A 117 -4.65 13.71 -8.89
N HIS A 118 -3.34 13.46 -9.03
CA HIS A 118 -2.64 13.29 -10.30
C HIS A 118 -2.53 11.82 -10.75
N LEU A 119 -3.15 10.87 -10.04
CA LEU A 119 -3.19 9.49 -10.51
C LEU A 119 -4.07 9.35 -11.75
N PRO A 120 -3.74 8.43 -12.67
CA PRO A 120 -4.56 8.21 -13.84
C PRO A 120 -5.95 7.70 -13.43
N LYS A 121 -7.00 8.19 -14.12
CA LYS A 121 -8.40 7.79 -13.90
C LYS A 121 -8.71 6.31 -14.25
N GLY A 122 -7.70 5.57 -14.70
CA GLY A 122 -7.81 4.19 -15.17
C GLY A 122 -7.42 3.17 -14.11
N THR A 123 -6.76 2.11 -14.57
CA THR A 123 -6.22 1.08 -13.69
C THR A 123 -4.91 1.56 -13.08
N ILE A 124 -4.78 1.48 -11.76
CA ILE A 124 -3.53 1.78 -11.05
C ILE A 124 -2.94 0.50 -10.45
N GLU A 125 -1.61 0.47 -10.34
CA GLU A 125 -0.91 -0.53 -9.55
C GLU A 125 -0.94 -0.14 -8.06
N VAL A 126 -1.15 -1.12 -7.19
CA VAL A 126 -0.89 -1.01 -5.76
C VAL A 126 0.13 -2.07 -5.39
N LYS A 127 1.25 -1.63 -4.80
CA LYS A 127 2.29 -2.50 -4.27
C LYS A 127 2.51 -2.20 -2.80
N ILE A 128 2.47 -3.25 -1.97
CA ILE A 128 2.70 -3.17 -0.53
C ILE A 128 3.82 -4.13 -0.17
N LEU A 129 4.83 -3.62 0.52
CA LEU A 129 5.87 -4.43 1.14
C LEU A 129 5.59 -4.54 2.63
N LEU A 130 5.56 -5.77 3.13
CA LEU A 130 5.46 -6.07 4.55
C LEU A 130 6.78 -6.64 5.04
N ASP A 131 7.28 -6.08 6.14
CA ASP A 131 8.34 -6.66 6.96
C ASP A 131 7.88 -6.70 8.44
N TYR A 132 8.67 -7.30 9.33
CA TYR A 132 8.33 -7.50 10.74
C TYR A 132 7.83 -6.25 11.47
N SER A 133 8.37 -5.08 11.14
CA SER A 133 8.03 -3.81 11.77
C SER A 133 7.91 -2.66 10.79
N SER A 134 7.69 -2.94 9.51
CA SER A 134 7.47 -1.93 8.49
C SER A 134 6.42 -2.35 7.49
N ILE A 135 5.77 -1.34 6.92
CA ILE A 135 4.91 -1.48 5.76
C ILE A 135 5.23 -0.31 4.85
N GLU A 136 5.45 -0.60 3.57
CA GLU A 136 5.74 0.41 2.55
C GLU A 136 4.68 0.28 1.45
N LEU A 137 3.96 1.36 1.19
CA LEU A 137 2.97 1.45 0.11
C LEU A 137 3.59 2.21 -1.07
N LEU A 138 3.49 1.63 -2.25
CA LEU A 138 3.75 2.28 -3.53
C LEU A 138 2.47 2.24 -4.34
N VAL A 139 2.07 3.39 -4.87
CA VAL A 139 0.89 3.52 -5.72
C VAL A 139 1.35 3.93 -7.11
N ASN A 140 0.74 3.33 -8.13
CA ASN A 140 0.97 3.62 -9.54
C ASN A 140 2.45 3.72 -9.92
N GLU A 141 3.20 2.64 -9.73
CA GLU A 141 4.65 2.60 -9.99
C GLU A 141 5.48 3.63 -9.19
N GLY A 142 4.98 4.03 -8.03
CA GLY A 142 5.69 4.92 -7.11
C GLY A 142 5.58 6.39 -7.43
N GLN A 143 4.53 6.78 -8.18
CA GLN A 143 4.04 8.15 -8.24
C GLN A 143 3.57 8.59 -6.85
#